data_AF-A0A955HGI8-F1
#
_entry.id   AF-A0A955HGI8-F1
#
_cell.length_a   1.000
_cell.length_b   1.000
_cell.length_c   1.000
_cell.angle_alpha   90.00
_cell.angle_beta   90.00
_cell.angle_gamma   90.00
#
_symmetry.space_group_name_H-M   'P 1'
#
loop_
_entity.id
_entity.type
_entity.pdbx_description
1 polymer ?
#
loop_
_entity_poly.entity_id
_entity_poly.type
_entity_poly.pdbx_seq_one_letter_code
_entity_poly.pdbx_strand_id
1 'polypeptide(L)'
;MSYSIEEIEGIGPEYGQKLRDVDIQTTDDLLRRCGDKKGREGVATESGLSEKHLLEWVNLADLMRINGVGEEFADLLEEAGVDTVKELATRNAENLA
;
A
#
# COMPACT_ATOMS: atom_id res chain seq x y z
N MET A 1 10.12 1.52 8.36
CA MET A 1 10.74 2.76 7.84
C MET A 1 9.63 3.57 7.22
N SER A 2 9.71 4.90 7.27
CA SER A 2 8.70 5.78 6.65
C SER A 2 9.24 6.32 5.34
N TYR A 3 8.51 6.09 4.26
CA TYR A 3 8.81 6.51 2.88
C TYR A 3 7.85 7.60 2.42
N SER A 4 8.24 8.37 1.40
CA SER A 4 7.32 9.31 0.73
C SER A 4 6.14 8.55 0.15
N ILE A 5 4.97 9.19 0.11
CA ILE A 5 3.75 8.56 -0.39
C ILE A 5 3.88 8.14 -1.86
N GLU A 6 4.66 8.87 -2.67
CA GLU A 6 4.88 8.56 -4.08
C GLU A 6 5.84 7.40 -4.33
N GLU A 7 6.51 6.89 -3.30
CA GLU A 7 7.30 5.66 -3.40
C GLU A 7 6.40 4.41 -3.46
N ILE A 8 5.11 4.55 -3.12
CA ILE A 8 4.12 3.50 -3.34
C ILE A 8 3.76 3.48 -4.83
N GLU A 9 3.93 2.31 -5.45
CA GLU A 9 3.55 2.10 -6.84
C GLU A 9 2.08 2.48 -7.10
N GLY A 10 1.85 3.17 -8.23
CA GLY A 10 0.52 3.59 -8.66
C GLY A 10 -0.02 4.89 -8.06
N ILE A 11 0.63 5.50 -7.05
CA ILE A 11 0.23 6.83 -6.53
C ILE A 11 0.65 7.94 -7.50
N GLY A 12 1.92 7.97 -7.91
CA GLY A 12 2.46 8.99 -8.80
C GLY A 12 2.20 10.44 -8.31
N PRO A 13 2.50 11.46 -9.14
CA PRO A 13 2.38 12.86 -8.71
C PRO A 13 0.93 13.33 -8.53
N GLU A 14 -0.02 12.80 -9.31
CA GLU A 14 -1.43 13.23 -9.26
C GLU A 14 -2.13 12.76 -7.99
N TYR A 15 -2.11 11.45 -7.70
CA TYR A 15 -2.71 10.95 -6.46
C TYR A 15 -1.88 11.35 -5.25
N GLY A 16 -0.55 11.45 -5.39
CA GLY A 16 0.32 11.99 -4.36
C GLY A 16 -0.10 13.39 -3.92
N GLN A 17 -0.45 14.28 -4.86
CA GLN A 17 -0.95 15.61 -4.51
C GLN A 17 -2.28 15.55 -3.75
N LYS A 18 -3.24 14.74 -4.20
CA LYS A 18 -4.54 14.58 -3.51
C LYS A 18 -4.39 14.04 -2.08
N LEU A 19 -3.41 13.18 -1.84
CA LEU A 19 -3.07 12.66 -0.51
C LEU A 19 -2.39 13.73 0.35
N ARG A 20 -1.47 14.52 -0.21
CA ARG A 20 -0.85 15.65 0.50
C ARG A 20 -1.84 16.74 0.90
N ASP A 21 -2.84 17.00 0.05
CA ASP A 21 -3.90 17.98 0.33
C ASP A 21 -4.75 17.59 1.56
N VAL A 22 -4.70 16.31 1.96
CA VAL A 22 -5.31 15.78 3.18
C VAL A 22 -4.25 15.35 4.21
N ASP A 23 -3.08 15.98 4.22
CA ASP A 23 -2.01 15.74 5.19
C ASP A 23 -1.48 14.30 5.24
N ILE A 24 -1.53 13.57 4.11
CA ILE A 24 -0.90 12.25 3.95
C ILE A 24 0.35 12.41 3.06
N GLN A 25 1.52 12.44 3.68
CA GLN A 25 2.80 12.65 2.99
C GLN A 25 3.67 11.40 2.96
N THR A 26 3.40 10.47 3.87
CA THR A 26 4.22 9.27 4.06
C THR A 26 3.39 8.00 4.15
N THR A 27 4.07 6.87 3.96
CA THR A 27 3.52 5.52 4.23
C THR A 27 2.96 5.39 5.66
N ASP A 28 3.64 5.97 6.67
CA ASP A 28 3.14 5.97 8.06
C ASP A 28 1.88 6.85 8.23
N ASP A 29 1.78 7.99 7.52
CA ASP A 29 0.55 8.79 7.49
C ASP A 29 -0.61 7.99 6.89
N LEU A 30 -0.35 7.32 5.77
CA LEU A 30 -1.35 6.54 5.08
C LEU A 30 -1.85 5.41 5.97
N LEU A 31 -0.96 4.62 6.59
CA LEU A 31 -1.34 3.53 7.48
C LEU A 31 -2.12 4.02 8.70
N ARG A 32 -1.75 5.17 9.25
CA ARG A 32 -2.47 5.78 10.38
C ARG A 32 -3.85 6.28 10.00
N ARG A 33 -4.00 6.94 8.86
CA ARG A 33 -5.29 7.55 8.44
C ARG A 33 -6.22 6.57 7.74
N CYS A 34 -5.67 5.56 7.06
CA CYS A 34 -6.40 4.63 6.19
C CYS A 34 -6.32 3.16 6.65
N GLY A 35 -5.76 2.88 7.84
CA GLY A 35 -5.59 1.51 8.34
C GLY A 35 -6.90 0.76 8.57
N ASP A 36 -7.99 1.46 8.91
CA ASP A 36 -9.32 0.89 9.05
C ASP A 36 -10.31 1.40 7.97
N LYS A 37 -11.46 0.72 7.87
CA LYS A 37 -12.49 1.04 6.87
C LYS A 37 -13.01 2.47 7.00
N LYS A 38 -13.21 2.94 8.23
CA LYS A 38 -13.78 4.27 8.50
C LYS A 38 -12.77 5.37 8.13
N GLY A 39 -11.50 5.15 8.41
CA GLY A 39 -10.40 6.01 8.00
C GLY A 39 -10.34 6.16 6.48
N ARG A 40 -10.43 5.03 5.75
CA ARG A 40 -10.49 5.05 4.27
C ARG A 40 -11.70 5.76 3.73
N GLU A 41 -12.91 5.53 4.28
CA GLU A 41 -14.12 6.25 3.88
C GLU A 41 -13.97 7.77 4.06
N GLY A 42 -13.37 8.19 5.18
CA GLY A 42 -13.08 9.60 5.47
C GLY A 42 -12.11 10.22 4.48
N VAL A 43 -10.96 9.56 4.26
CA VAL A 43 -9.94 10.04 3.32
C VAL A 43 -10.46 10.02 1.89
N ALA A 44 -11.25 9.02 1.50
CA ALA A 44 -11.90 8.97 0.17
C ALA A 44 -12.79 10.20 -0.05
N THR A 45 -13.55 10.60 0.99
CA THR A 45 -14.41 11.78 0.94
C THR A 45 -13.60 13.07 0.87
N GLU A 46 -12.53 13.19 1.66
CA GLU A 46 -11.70 14.40 1.73
C GLU A 46 -10.84 14.61 0.47
N SER A 47 -10.22 13.53 -0.04
CA SER A 47 -9.27 13.57 -1.17
C SER A 47 -9.92 13.34 -2.54
N GLY A 48 -11.17 12.87 -2.56
CA GLY A 48 -11.87 12.45 -3.79
C GLY A 48 -11.32 11.16 -4.42
N LEU A 49 -10.51 10.40 -3.69
CA LEU A 49 -9.94 9.12 -4.13
C LEU A 49 -10.92 7.97 -3.87
N SER A 50 -10.78 6.89 -4.62
CA SER A 50 -11.58 5.69 -4.37
C SER A 50 -11.08 4.93 -3.12
N GLU A 51 -12.00 4.39 -2.32
CA GLU A 51 -11.64 3.51 -1.20
C GLU A 51 -10.84 2.28 -1.65
N LYS A 52 -11.05 1.83 -2.91
CA LYS A 52 -10.30 0.72 -3.50
C LYS A 52 -8.81 1.05 -3.62
N HIS A 53 -8.48 2.20 -4.21
CA HIS A 53 -7.08 2.65 -4.32
C HIS A 53 -6.46 2.86 -2.95
N LEU A 54 -7.20 3.47 -2.01
CA LEU A 54 -6.70 3.66 -0.64
C LEU A 54 -6.41 2.33 0.07
N LEU A 55 -7.23 1.30 -0.13
CA LEU A 55 -6.99 -0.03 0.43
C LEU A 55 -5.74 -0.68 -0.18
N GLU A 56 -5.59 -0.59 -1.48
CA GLU A 56 -4.44 -1.13 -2.21
C GLU A 56 -3.13 -0.50 -1.73
N TRP A 57 -3.06 0.84 -1.68
CA TRP A 57 -1.87 1.53 -1.20
C TRP A 57 -1.60 1.31 0.29
N VAL A 58 -2.63 1.14 1.12
CA VAL A 58 -2.44 0.75 2.53
C VAL A 58 -1.79 -0.63 2.63
N ASN A 59 -2.18 -1.59 1.80
CA ASN A 59 -1.56 -2.92 1.80
C ASN A 59 -0.10 -2.85 1.34
N LEU A 60 0.19 -2.08 0.29
CA LEU A 60 1.56 -1.84 -0.18
C LEU A 60 2.40 -1.15 0.88
N ALA A 61 1.88 -0.10 1.52
CA ALA A 61 2.57 0.60 2.62
C ALA A 61 2.86 -0.33 3.80
N ASP A 62 1.97 -1.29 4.11
CA ASP A 62 2.20 -2.26 5.19
C ASP A 62 3.28 -3.28 4.81
N LEU A 63 3.32 -3.72 3.55
CA LEU A 63 4.38 -4.57 3.01
C LEU A 63 5.75 -3.90 3.08
N MET A 64 5.84 -2.61 2.75
CA MET A 64 7.08 -1.82 2.80
C MET A 64 7.69 -1.70 4.22
N ARG A 65 6.95 -2.08 5.28
CA ARG A 65 7.47 -2.06 6.66
C ARG A 65 8.26 -3.32 7.02
N ILE A 66 8.20 -4.37 6.21
CA ILE A 66 8.89 -5.63 6.47
C ILE A 66 10.37 -5.49 6.11
N ASN A 67 11.24 -5.39 7.13
CA ASN A 67 12.69 -5.41 6.96
C ASN A 67 13.14 -6.76 6.34
N GLY A 68 13.75 -6.71 5.15
CA GLY A 68 14.30 -7.89 4.47
C GLY A 68 13.48 -8.41 3.28
N VAL A 69 12.32 -7.81 2.99
CA VAL A 69 11.63 -7.97 1.70
C VAL A 69 12.01 -6.74 0.86
N GLY A 70 13.11 -6.86 0.11
CA GLY A 70 13.52 -5.84 -0.85
C GLY A 70 12.68 -5.89 -2.13
N GLU A 71 12.83 -4.86 -2.97
CA GLU A 71 12.23 -4.71 -4.31
C GLU A 71 12.20 -6.04 -5.10
N GLU A 72 13.29 -6.81 -5.08
CA GLU A 72 13.40 -8.10 -5.78
C GLU A 72 12.48 -9.22 -5.26
N PHE A 73 12.02 -9.17 -4.00
CA PHE A 73 11.04 -10.15 -3.48
C PHE A 73 9.60 -9.72 -3.74
N ALA A 74 9.34 -8.42 -3.91
CA ALA A 74 8.00 -7.91 -4.24
C ALA A 74 7.64 -8.26 -5.69
N ASP A 75 8.55 -8.01 -6.63
CA ASP A 75 8.39 -8.38 -8.04
C ASP A 75 8.19 -9.89 -8.21
N LEU A 76 8.98 -10.71 -7.50
CA LEU A 76 8.87 -12.18 -7.57
C LEU A 76 7.55 -12.71 -6.97
N LEU A 77 7.01 -12.03 -5.95
CA LEU A 77 5.74 -12.39 -5.33
C LEU A 77 4.55 -11.97 -6.19
N GLU A 78 4.61 -10.81 -6.83
CA GLU A 78 3.62 -10.36 -7.81
C GLU A 78 3.63 -11.26 -9.06
N GLU A 79 4.80 -11.59 -9.60
CA GLU A 79 4.93 -12.48 -10.77
C GLU A 79 4.53 -13.94 -10.45
N ALA A 80 4.65 -14.34 -9.19
CA ALA A 80 4.08 -15.59 -8.69
C ALA A 80 2.54 -15.51 -8.46
N GLY A 81 1.94 -14.33 -8.47
CA GLY A 81 0.51 -14.09 -8.24
C GLY A 81 0.12 -14.02 -6.76
N VAL A 82 0.92 -13.31 -5.96
CA VAL A 82 0.66 -12.99 -4.54
C VAL A 82 0.49 -11.48 -4.42
N ASP A 83 -0.75 -11.03 -4.42
CA ASP A 83 -1.10 -9.61 -4.42
C ASP A 83 -1.26 -9.06 -2.99
N THR A 84 -1.30 -9.94 -1.98
CA THR A 84 -1.51 -9.54 -0.57
C THR A 84 -0.72 -10.36 0.46
N VAL A 85 -0.45 -9.77 1.62
CA VAL A 85 0.11 -10.44 2.81
C VAL A 85 -0.69 -11.70 3.20
N LYS A 86 -1.99 -11.69 2.95
CA LYS A 86 -2.89 -12.81 3.27
C LYS A 86 -2.70 -13.98 2.30
N GLU A 87 -2.38 -13.70 1.05
CA GLU A 87 -2.03 -14.70 0.04
C GLU A 87 -0.62 -15.25 0.28
N LEU A 88 0.33 -14.39 0.70
CA LEU A 88 1.66 -14.81 1.13
C LEU A 88 1.59 -15.78 2.31
N ALA A 89 0.74 -15.48 3.29
CA ALA A 89 0.58 -16.29 4.50
C ALA A 89 -0.12 -17.65 4.28
N THR A 90 -0.78 -17.87 3.12
CA THR A 90 -1.61 -19.05 2.87
C THR A 90 -1.12 -19.94 1.73
N ARG A 91 -0.12 -19.51 0.95
CA ARG A 91 0.46 -20.34 -0.11
C ARG A 91 1.47 -21.35 0.42
N ASN A 92 1.43 -22.55 -0.15
CA ASN A 92 2.44 -23.59 0.06
C ASN A 92 3.71 -23.21 -0.70
N ALA A 93 4.85 -23.22 -0.01
CA ALA A 93 6.16 -22.87 -0.54
C ALA A 93 6.57 -23.70 -1.79
N GLU A 94 5.98 -24.89 -1.97
CA GLU A 94 6.27 -25.77 -3.11
C GLU A 94 5.72 -25.29 -4.47
N ASN A 95 4.86 -24.27 -4.50
CA ASN A 95 4.27 -23.74 -5.74
C ASN A 95 4.91 -22.43 -6.24
N LEU A 96 6.11 -22.09 -5.76
CA LEU A 96 6.87 -20.89 -6.15
C LEU A 96 7.94 -21.18 -7.23
N ALA A 97 7.70 -22.16 -8.11
CA ALA A 97 8.63 -22.57 -9.17
C ALA A 97 8.16 -22.14 -10.56
#